data_AF-Q9ZNI2-F1
#
_entry.id   AF-Q9ZNI2-F1
#
_cell.length_a   1.000
_cell.length_b   1.000
_cell.length_c   1.000
_cell.angle_alpha   90.00
_cell.angle_beta   90.00
_cell.angle_gamma   90.00
#
_symmetry.space_group_name_H-M   'P 1'
#
loop_
_entity.id
_entity.type
_entity.pdbx_description
1 polymer ?
#
loop_
_entity_poly.entity_id
_entity_poly.type
_entity_poly.pdbx_seq_one_letter_code
_entity_poly.pdbx_strand_id
1 'polypeptide(L)'
;VNGTNFIDVLKAFNEDDETKAVVMIGEIGGTAEEEAAEWIKANMTKPVVGFIGGQTAPPGKRMGHAGAIISGGKGTAEEKIKTLNSCGVKTAATPSEIGSTLIEAAKEAGIYESLLTVNK
;
A
#
# COMPACT_ATOMS: atom_id res chain seq x y z
N VAL A 1 -9.09 -11.47 15.52
CA VAL A 1 -9.00 -12.31 14.30
C VAL A 1 -9.49 -11.46 13.15
N ASN A 2 -8.65 -11.21 12.15
CA ASN A 2 -9.05 -10.65 10.86
C ASN A 2 -9.54 -11.79 9.95
N GLY A 3 -10.54 -11.52 9.10
CA GLY A 3 -11.07 -12.51 8.16
C GLY A 3 -10.25 -12.61 6.86
N THR A 4 -9.60 -11.52 6.47
CA THR A 4 -8.77 -11.38 5.26
C THR A 4 -7.63 -10.42 5.56
N ASN A 5 -6.44 -10.68 5.02
CA ASN A 5 -5.28 -9.80 5.13
C ASN A 5 -4.88 -9.18 3.77
N PHE A 6 -3.88 -8.29 3.77
CA PHE A 6 -3.40 -7.66 2.53
C PHE A 6 -2.91 -8.68 1.49
N ILE A 7 -2.14 -9.69 1.91
CA ILE A 7 -1.57 -10.70 1.00
C ILE A 7 -2.68 -11.50 0.31
N ASP A 8 -3.77 -11.84 1.01
CA ASP A 8 -4.90 -12.55 0.43
C ASP A 8 -5.55 -11.74 -0.70
N VAL A 9 -5.75 -10.44 -0.48
CA VAL A 9 -6.33 -9.52 -1.48
C VAL A 9 -5.34 -9.25 -2.62
N LEU A 10 -4.05 -9.08 -2.31
CA LEU A 10 -3.01 -8.87 -3.30
C LEU A 10 -2.87 -10.06 -4.23
N LYS A 11 -2.96 -11.30 -3.72
CA LYS A 11 -3.02 -12.51 -4.55
C LYS A 11 -4.20 -12.48 -5.52
N ALA A 12 -5.40 -12.20 -5.01
CA ALA A 12 -6.60 -12.11 -5.84
C ALA A 12 -6.45 -11.03 -6.94
N PHE A 13 -5.94 -9.85 -6.60
CA PHE A 13 -5.68 -8.80 -7.60
C PHE A 13 -4.53 -9.14 -8.56
N ASN A 14 -3.54 -9.92 -8.13
CA ASN A 14 -2.45 -10.36 -9.00
C ASN A 14 -2.98 -11.34 -10.06
N GLU A 15 -3.92 -12.20 -9.69
CA GLU A 15 -4.55 -13.21 -10.56
C GLU A 15 -5.67 -12.66 -11.46
N ASP A 16 -6.27 -11.52 -11.12
CA ASP A 16 -7.36 -10.92 -11.89
C ASP A 16 -6.87 -10.13 -13.13
N ASP A 17 -7.10 -10.65 -14.33
CA ASP A 17 -6.69 -10.01 -15.59
C ASP A 17 -7.27 -8.60 -15.81
N GLU A 18 -8.41 -8.25 -15.19
CA GLU A 18 -8.98 -6.90 -15.30
C GLU A 18 -8.25 -5.89 -14.43
N THR A 19 -7.69 -6.30 -13.29
CA THR A 19 -6.85 -5.45 -12.45
C THR A 19 -5.52 -5.16 -13.14
N LYS A 20 -5.25 -3.87 -13.39
CA LYS A 20 -4.01 -3.40 -14.04
C LYS A 20 -2.99 -2.81 -13.06
N ALA A 21 -3.44 -2.28 -11.94
CA ALA A 21 -2.62 -1.69 -10.89
C ALA A 21 -3.38 -1.73 -9.56
N VAL A 22 -2.67 -1.70 -8.44
CA VAL A 22 -3.27 -1.78 -7.10
C VAL A 22 -2.85 -0.58 -6.25
N VAL A 23 -3.79 -0.04 -5.48
CA VAL A 23 -3.52 0.92 -4.41
C VAL A 23 -3.71 0.19 -3.08
N MET A 24 -2.66 0.09 -2.28
CA MET A 24 -2.70 -0.47 -0.93
C MET A 24 -2.75 0.65 0.10
N ILE A 25 -3.85 0.73 0.86
CA ILE A 25 -4.04 1.72 1.92
C ILE A 25 -3.95 1.02 3.27
N GLY A 26 -2.90 1.35 4.03
CA GLY A 26 -2.66 0.85 5.38
C GLY A 26 -2.68 1.96 6.43
N GLU A 27 -2.37 1.59 7.67
CA GLU A 27 -2.30 2.51 8.80
C GLU A 27 -1.20 2.09 9.80
N ILE A 28 -1.02 2.87 10.86
CA ILE A 28 -0.14 2.49 11.96
C ILE A 28 -0.61 1.22 12.68
N GLY A 29 0.32 0.51 13.30
CA GLY A 29 0.06 -0.70 14.09
C GLY A 29 0.25 -2.01 13.30
N GLY A 30 0.60 -3.09 14.01
CA GLY A 30 0.88 -4.39 13.41
C GLY A 30 2.04 -4.37 12.39
N THR A 31 2.15 -5.45 11.61
CA THR A 31 3.23 -5.69 10.61
C THR A 31 2.70 -6.06 9.22
N ALA A 32 1.39 -5.94 9.01
CA ALA A 32 0.72 -6.48 7.83
C ALA A 32 1.20 -5.80 6.53
N GLU A 33 1.46 -4.50 6.58
CA GLU A 33 1.97 -3.73 5.45
C GLU A 33 3.41 -4.10 5.09
N GLU A 34 4.26 -4.35 6.09
CA GLU A 34 5.64 -4.80 5.90
C GLU A 34 5.69 -6.21 5.29
N GLU A 35 4.87 -7.13 5.81
CA GLU A 35 4.72 -8.48 5.25
C GLU A 35 4.16 -8.44 3.82
N ALA A 36 3.19 -7.54 3.56
CA ALA A 36 2.67 -7.33 2.22
C ALA A 36 3.74 -6.75 1.28
N ALA A 37 4.59 -5.83 1.73
CA ALA A 37 5.67 -5.25 0.93
C ALA A 37 6.65 -6.32 0.43
N GLU A 38 7.11 -7.19 1.32
CA GLU A 38 8.01 -8.30 0.95
C GLU A 38 7.32 -9.30 0.02
N TRP A 39 6.03 -9.58 0.24
CA TRP A 39 5.27 -10.42 -0.67
C TRP A 39 5.12 -9.79 -2.06
N ILE A 40 4.84 -8.48 -2.14
CA ILE A 40 4.72 -7.73 -3.40
C ILE A 40 6.03 -7.84 -4.18
N LYS A 41 7.16 -7.57 -3.51
CA LYS A 41 8.51 -7.66 -4.13
C LYS A 41 8.80 -9.04 -4.72
N ALA A 42 8.35 -10.10 -4.06
CA ALA A 42 8.63 -11.47 -4.48
C ALA A 42 7.62 -12.03 -5.49
N ASN A 43 6.39 -11.52 -5.56
CA ASN A 43 5.28 -12.21 -6.25
C ASN A 43 4.42 -11.32 -7.15
N MET A 44 4.33 -10.02 -6.89
CA MET A 44 3.41 -9.17 -7.64
C MET A 44 3.98 -8.86 -9.03
N THR A 45 3.17 -9.01 -10.06
CA THR A 45 3.55 -8.66 -11.45
C THR A 45 2.95 -7.35 -11.92
N LYS A 46 2.04 -6.78 -11.13
CA LYS A 46 1.33 -5.53 -11.41
C LYS A 46 1.85 -4.42 -10.49
N PRO A 47 1.90 -3.16 -10.96
CA PRO A 47 2.35 -2.05 -10.13
C PRO A 47 1.44 -1.87 -8.92
N VAL A 48 2.06 -1.67 -7.76
CA VAL A 48 1.38 -1.36 -6.49
C VAL A 48 1.91 -0.03 -5.97
N VAL A 49 1.00 0.84 -5.55
CA VAL A 49 1.33 2.06 -4.79
C VAL A 49 0.72 1.99 -3.40
N GLY A 50 1.33 2.69 -2.44
CA GLY A 50 0.95 2.64 -1.04
C GLY A 50 0.48 3.99 -0.49
N PHE A 51 -0.33 3.96 0.56
CA PHE A 51 -0.53 5.09 1.47
C PHE A 51 -0.65 4.57 2.91
N ILE A 52 0.02 5.23 3.86
CA ILE A 52 -0.03 4.88 5.29
C ILE A 52 -0.64 6.03 6.09
N GLY A 53 -1.82 5.77 6.65
CA GLY A 53 -2.49 6.67 7.58
C GLY A 53 -1.83 6.69 8.97
N GLY A 54 -2.03 7.78 9.71
CA GLY A 54 -1.54 7.89 11.09
C GLY A 54 -0.10 8.37 11.24
N GLN A 55 0.49 9.00 10.21
CA GLN A 55 1.84 9.59 10.28
C GLN A 55 2.00 10.64 11.40
N THR A 56 0.93 11.33 11.77
CA THR A 56 0.88 12.33 12.85
C THR A 56 0.30 11.77 14.16
N ALA A 57 0.08 10.45 14.25
CA ALA A 57 -0.51 9.85 15.42
C ALA A 57 0.45 9.92 16.63
N PRO A 58 -0.02 10.38 17.80
CA PRO A 58 0.82 10.41 18.99
C PRO A 58 1.11 8.98 19.49
N PRO A 59 2.32 8.73 20.02
CA PRO A 59 2.69 7.40 20.52
C PRO A 59 1.80 6.98 21.70
N GLY A 60 1.54 5.68 21.81
CA GLY A 60 0.77 5.10 22.92
C GLY A 60 -0.72 5.43 22.92
N LYS A 61 -1.24 6.15 21.90
CA LYS A 61 -2.69 6.33 21.73
C LYS A 61 -3.24 5.35 20.70
N ARG A 62 -4.39 4.77 21.04
CA ARG A 62 -5.22 4.03 20.10
C ARG A 62 -6.01 5.03 19.25
N MET A 63 -5.84 4.96 17.94
CA MET A 63 -6.51 5.86 17.00
C MET A 63 -7.76 5.19 16.43
N GLY A 64 -8.89 5.24 17.16
CA GLY A 64 -10.20 4.77 16.69
C GLY A 64 -10.27 3.26 16.43
N HIS A 65 -9.67 2.79 15.33
CA HIS A 65 -9.53 1.39 14.96
C HIS A 65 -8.81 0.58 16.05
N ALA A 66 -9.30 -0.64 16.30
CA ALA A 66 -8.81 -1.48 17.38
C ALA A 66 -7.33 -1.88 17.23
N GLY A 67 -6.83 -1.93 15.98
CA GLY A 67 -5.43 -2.27 15.64
C GLY A 67 -4.48 -1.07 15.51
N ALA A 68 -5.01 0.16 15.42
CA ALA A 68 -4.24 1.38 15.23
C ALA A 68 -3.56 1.86 16.53
N ILE A 69 -2.59 1.09 17.01
CA ILE A 69 -1.78 1.43 18.17
C ILE A 69 -0.30 1.16 17.89
N ILE A 70 0.52 2.18 18.10
CA ILE A 70 1.98 2.04 18.10
C ILE A 70 2.37 1.49 19.47
N SER A 71 2.95 0.29 19.50
CA SER A 71 3.35 -0.39 20.74
C SER A 71 4.80 -0.86 20.65
N GLY A 72 5.58 -0.64 21.71
CA GLY A 72 6.98 -1.05 21.78
C GLY A 72 7.89 -0.44 20.69
N GLY A 73 7.52 0.70 20.10
CA GLY A 73 8.27 1.35 19.02
C GLY A 73 8.13 0.70 17.64
N LYS A 74 7.27 -0.31 17.49
CA LYS A 74 7.00 -1.02 16.23
C LYS A 74 5.66 -0.63 15.63
N GLY A 75 5.56 -0.72 14.30
CA GLY A 75 4.34 -0.40 13.55
C GLY A 75 4.13 1.09 13.36
N THR A 76 5.22 1.87 13.33
CA THR A 76 5.16 3.30 12.98
C THR A 76 4.87 3.46 11.50
N ALA A 77 4.27 4.59 11.12
CA ALA A 77 4.04 4.87 9.71
C ALA A 77 5.36 4.99 8.94
N GLU A 78 6.40 5.55 9.57
CA GLU A 78 7.73 5.70 8.97
C GLU A 78 8.37 4.35 8.62
N GLU A 79 8.31 3.37 9.52
CA GLU A 79 8.85 2.02 9.29
C GLU A 79 8.11 1.31 8.15
N LYS A 80 6.78 1.42 8.13
CA LYS A 80 5.94 0.87 7.05
C LYS A 80 6.26 1.51 5.71
N ILE A 81 6.30 2.83 5.65
CA ILE A 81 6.64 3.61 4.44
C ILE A 81 8.02 3.22 3.93
N LYS A 82 9.02 3.12 4.81
CA LYS A 82 10.38 2.74 4.44
C LYS A 82 10.43 1.34 3.83
N THR A 83 9.73 0.37 4.44
CA THR A 83 9.70 -1.02 3.97
C THR A 83 8.96 -1.16 2.64
N LEU A 84 7.86 -0.43 2.46
CA LEU A 84 7.13 -0.38 1.19
C LEU A 84 8.02 0.14 0.06
N ASN A 85 8.67 1.28 0.28
CA ASN A 85 9.54 1.87 -0.74
C ASN A 85 10.76 0.99 -1.06
N SER A 86 11.36 0.30 -0.07
CA SER A 86 12.48 -0.63 -0.33
C SER A 86 12.06 -1.89 -1.10
N CYS A 87 10.76 -2.18 -1.14
CA CYS A 87 10.15 -3.26 -1.91
C CYS A 87 9.59 -2.81 -3.27
N GLY A 88 9.81 -1.55 -3.65
CA GLY A 88 9.33 -1.00 -4.93
C GLY A 88 7.89 -0.49 -4.91
N VAL A 89 7.24 -0.41 -3.74
CA VAL A 89 5.91 0.17 -3.58
C VAL A 89 6.05 1.66 -3.28
N LYS A 90 5.84 2.51 -4.30
CA LYS A 90 5.88 3.96 -4.14
C LYS A 90 4.75 4.42 -3.22
N THR A 91 5.08 5.10 -2.13
CA THR A 91 4.08 5.59 -1.16
C THR A 91 3.72 7.05 -1.38
N ALA A 92 2.42 7.37 -1.46
CA ALA A 92 1.93 8.74 -1.46
C ALA A 92 2.15 9.39 -0.09
N ALA A 93 2.59 10.66 -0.06
CA ALA A 93 2.81 11.37 1.20
C ALA A 93 1.48 11.77 1.86
N THR A 94 0.48 12.12 1.04
CA THR A 94 -0.86 12.53 1.47
C THR A 94 -1.97 11.74 0.74
N PRO A 95 -3.19 11.63 1.30
CA PRO A 95 -4.30 10.98 0.60
C PRO A 95 -4.62 11.61 -0.77
N SER A 96 -4.44 12.93 -0.90
CA SER A 96 -4.67 13.66 -2.15
C SER A 96 -3.67 13.31 -3.26
N GLU A 97 -2.52 12.75 -2.90
CA GLU A 97 -1.47 12.39 -3.87
C GLU A 97 -1.57 10.96 -4.38
N ILE A 98 -2.45 10.12 -3.81
CA ILE A 98 -2.60 8.70 -4.20
C ILE A 98 -2.79 8.57 -5.72
N GLY A 99 -3.65 9.41 -6.32
CA GLY A 99 -3.93 9.38 -7.75
C GLY A 99 -2.71 9.73 -8.60
N SER A 100 -1.98 10.80 -8.25
CA SER A 100 -0.75 11.19 -8.96
C SER A 100 0.35 10.15 -8.81
N THR A 101 0.51 9.56 -7.61
CA THR A 101 1.47 8.49 -7.36
C THR A 101 1.18 7.25 -8.22
N LEU A 102 -0.09 6.87 -8.34
CA LEU A 102 -0.51 5.76 -9.22
C LEU A 102 -0.21 6.06 -10.69
N ILE A 103 -0.49 7.27 -11.15
CA ILE A 103 -0.21 7.70 -12.53
C ILE A 103 1.29 7.61 -12.84
N GLU A 104 2.15 8.07 -11.93
CA GLU A 104 3.60 7.94 -12.09
C GLU A 104 4.05 6.48 -12.16
N ALA A 105 3.60 5.63 -11.23
CA ALA A 105 3.94 4.21 -11.22
C ALA A 105 3.45 3.50 -12.50
N ALA A 106 2.26 3.86 -12.99
CA ALA A 106 1.73 3.33 -14.24
C ALA A 106 2.55 3.75 -15.47
N LYS A 107 3.10 4.97 -15.49
CA LYS A 107 4.00 5.44 -16.55
C LYS A 107 5.34 4.70 -16.50
N GLU A 108 5.91 4.55 -15.31
CA GLU A 108 7.16 3.79 -15.10
C GLU A 108 7.02 2.32 -15.52
N ALA A 109 5.85 1.71 -15.26
CA ALA A 109 5.53 0.35 -15.68
C ALA A 109 5.12 0.24 -17.18
N GLY A 110 5.02 1.35 -17.91
CA GLY A 110 4.64 1.36 -19.33
C GLY A 110 3.17 1.00 -19.60
N ILE A 111 2.30 1.07 -18.59
CA ILE A 111 0.88 0.69 -18.72
C ILE A 111 -0.08 1.89 -18.72
N TYR A 112 0.40 3.12 -18.56
CA TYR A 112 -0.44 4.32 -18.42
C TYR A 112 -1.50 4.46 -19.51
N GLU A 113 -1.14 4.30 -20.78
CA GLU A 113 -2.09 4.41 -21.91
C GLU A 113 -3.22 3.36 -21.83
N SER A 114 -2.95 2.18 -21.26
CA SER A 114 -3.97 1.14 -21.09
C SER A 114 -4.98 1.45 -19.98
N LEU A 115 -4.67 2.39 -19.09
CA LEU A 115 -5.54 2.83 -18.00
C LEU A 115 -6.46 3.98 -18.40
N LEU A 116 -6.18 4.65 -19.51
CA LEU A 116 -7.00 5.77 -19.99
C LEU A 116 -8.35 5.24 -20.48
N THR A 117 -9.42 5.71 -19.87
CA THR A 117 -10.80 5.35 -20.22
C THR A 117 -11.40 6.26 -21.29
N VAL A 118 -10.71 7.35 -21.64
CA VAL A 118 -11.16 8.34 -22.62
C VAL A 118 -10.27 8.23 -23.86
N ASN A 119 -10.88 7.84 -24.98
CA ASN A 119 -10.33 7.70 -26.33
C ASN A 119 -9.51 6.43 -26.62
N LYS A 120 -10.21 5.31 -26.81
CA LYS A 120 -9.90 4.37 -27.88
C LYS A 120 -10.88 4.56 -29.03
#